data_AF-M6W6K6-F1
#
_entry.id   AF-M6W6K6-F1
#
_cell.length_a   1.000
_cell.length_b   1.000
_cell.length_c   1.000
_cell.angle_alpha   90.00
_cell.angle_beta   90.00
_cell.angle_gamma   90.00
#
_symmetry.space_group_name_H-M   'P 1'
#
loop_
_entity.id
_entity.type
_entity.pdbx_description
1 polymer ?
#
loop_
_entity_poly.entity_id
_entity_poly.type
_entity_poly.pdbx_seq_one_letter_code
_entity_poly.pdbx_strand_id
1 'polypeptide(L)'
;MNEKEFRFYSGGFLGNDSFPEGYFRTVALLGPEGKTIFFGKVSKFEVLEIEKEHFSGYDLPLREKIYFEDGCSAEIVRKQSVGSINVLSNISSVLRFFIRLFFAKPYQIYSLADLNLQCPGKNLPPGSLETFNGILSYYLINP
;
A
#
# COMPACT_ATOMS: atom_id res chain seq x y z
N MET A 1 21.14 -4.49 -13.77
CA MET A 1 20.08 -3.68 -13.13
C MET A 1 19.84 -2.48 -14.03
N ASN A 2 18.63 -2.33 -14.58
CA ASN A 2 18.34 -1.28 -15.56
C ASN A 2 18.29 0.10 -14.87
N GLU A 3 19.11 1.03 -15.35
CA GLU A 3 19.24 2.42 -14.85
C GLU A 3 18.04 3.32 -15.17
N LYS A 4 16.88 2.76 -15.60
CA LYS A 4 15.70 3.50 -16.05
C LYS A 4 14.39 3.09 -15.39
N GLU A 5 14.48 2.45 -14.22
CA GLU A 5 13.27 1.92 -13.58
C GLU A 5 12.75 2.89 -12.52
N PHE A 6 11.60 3.50 -12.80
CA PHE A 6 10.80 4.18 -11.79
C PHE A 6 10.41 3.18 -10.71
N ARG A 7 10.34 3.63 -9.46
CA ARG A 7 9.97 2.79 -8.33
C ARG A 7 8.89 3.47 -7.53
N PHE A 8 7.77 2.80 -7.32
CA PHE A 8 6.80 3.29 -6.35
C PHE A 8 6.87 2.50 -5.05
N TYR A 9 6.53 3.20 -3.98
CA TYR A 9 6.37 2.67 -2.65
C TYR A 9 5.01 3.10 -2.15
N SER A 10 4.23 2.14 -1.70
CA SER A 10 3.02 2.43 -0.96
C SER A 10 3.08 1.75 0.40
N GLY A 11 2.73 2.50 1.44
CA GLY A 11 2.88 2.10 2.83
C GLY A 11 1.82 2.74 3.70
N GLY A 12 1.31 2.00 4.67
CA GLY A 12 0.33 2.53 5.60
C GLY A 12 -0.46 1.49 6.36
N PHE A 13 -1.42 1.98 7.13
CA PHE A 13 -2.41 1.17 7.82
C PHE A 13 -3.62 0.94 6.90
N LEU A 14 -4.03 -0.32 6.79
CA LEU A 14 -5.30 -0.73 6.21
C LEU A 14 -6.17 -1.24 7.36
N GLY A 15 -7.27 -0.55 7.64
CA GLY A 15 -8.21 -0.88 8.72
C GLY A 15 -9.62 -0.36 8.40
N ASN A 16 -10.61 -0.89 9.10
CA ASN A 16 -12.03 -0.49 8.96
C ASN A 16 -12.39 0.73 9.83
N ASP A 17 -13.65 1.18 9.78
CA ASP A 17 -14.22 2.36 10.47
C ASP A 17 -13.99 2.39 12.01
N SER A 18 -13.46 1.33 12.61
CA SER A 18 -13.08 1.25 14.03
C SER A 18 -11.70 1.85 14.32
N PHE A 19 -10.91 2.19 13.29
CA PHE A 19 -9.65 2.92 13.46
C PHE A 19 -9.95 4.44 13.51
N PRO A 20 -9.55 5.16 14.58
CA PRO A 20 -9.92 6.56 14.73
C PRO A 20 -9.36 7.38 13.55
N GLU A 21 -10.30 7.96 12.78
CA GLU A 21 -10.06 9.00 11.77
C GLU A 21 -9.30 8.60 10.48
N GLY A 22 -9.48 7.38 9.99
CA GLY A 22 -9.36 7.08 8.57
C GLY A 22 -8.03 6.49 8.07
N TYR A 23 -7.80 6.63 6.76
CA TYR A 23 -6.74 5.94 6.03
C TYR A 23 -5.38 6.60 6.22
N PHE A 24 -4.48 5.93 6.93
CA PHE A 24 -3.09 6.36 7.07
C PHE A 24 -2.21 5.65 6.05
N ARG A 25 -2.45 5.95 4.78
CA ARG A 25 -1.69 5.39 3.66
C ARG A 25 -1.07 6.49 2.82
N THR A 26 0.17 6.25 2.43
CA THR A 26 0.94 7.16 1.56
C THR A 26 1.45 6.41 0.35
N VAL A 27 1.69 7.16 -0.72
CA VAL A 27 2.33 6.67 -1.94
C VAL A 27 3.44 7.64 -2.32
N ALA A 28 4.60 7.08 -2.63
CA ALA A 28 5.74 7.80 -3.17
C ALA A 28 6.14 7.16 -4.51
N LEU A 29 6.44 7.99 -5.51
CA LEU A 29 7.03 7.58 -6.78
C LEU A 29 8.42 8.20 -6.87
N LEU A 30 9.43 7.37 -7.04
CA LEU A 30 10.81 7.78 -7.26
C LEU A 30 11.15 7.64 -8.74
N GLY A 31 11.86 8.64 -9.27
CA GLY A 31 12.49 8.57 -10.58
C GLY A 31 13.70 7.64 -10.61
N PRO A 32 14.27 7.40 -11.81
CA PRO A 32 15.48 6.59 -11.98
C PRO A 32 16.67 7.09 -11.16
N GLU A 33 16.76 8.41 -10.97
CA GLU A 33 17.78 9.08 -10.15
C GLU A 33 17.60 8.90 -8.63
N GLY A 34 16.56 8.17 -8.20
CA GLY A 34 16.20 7.99 -6.79
C GLY A 34 15.52 9.20 -6.14
N LYS A 35 15.24 10.27 -6.90
CA LYS A 35 14.54 11.46 -6.40
C LYS A 35 13.02 11.26 -6.44
N THR A 36 12.32 11.78 -5.43
CA THR A 36 10.86 11.76 -5.37
C THR A 36 10.25 12.63 -6.47
N ILE A 37 9.45 12.02 -7.33
CA ILE A 37 8.68 12.68 -8.39
C ILE A 37 7.25 12.98 -7.90
N PHE A 38 6.69 12.07 -7.11
CA PHE A 38 5.37 12.22 -6.54
C PHE A 38 5.35 11.70 -5.10
N PHE A 39 4.63 12.40 -4.23
CA PHE A 39 4.30 11.97 -2.88
C PHE A 39 2.87 12.39 -2.58
N GLY A 40 2.03 11.47 -2.12
CA GLY A 40 0.63 11.73 -1.85
C GLY A 40 0.12 10.94 -0.66
N LYS A 41 -0.67 11.61 0.19
CA LYS A 41 -1.50 10.96 1.21
C LYS A 41 -2.81 10.53 0.59
N VAL A 42 -3.19 9.27 0.80
CA VAL A 42 -4.44 8.71 0.30
C VAL A 42 -5.60 9.31 1.10
N SER A 43 -6.52 9.97 0.40
CA SER A 43 -7.74 10.55 0.99
C SER A 43 -8.94 9.61 0.91
N LYS A 44 -9.00 8.80 -0.16
CA LYS A 44 -10.05 7.82 -0.41
C LYS A 44 -9.45 6.64 -1.19
N PHE A 45 -10.01 5.46 -1.02
CA PHE A 45 -9.74 4.32 -1.90
C PHE A 45 -11.04 3.59 -2.25
N GLU A 46 -11.02 2.90 -3.39
CA GLU A 46 -12.10 2.10 -3.92
C GLU A 46 -11.54 0.72 -4.27
N VAL A 47 -12.08 -0.32 -3.64
CA VAL A 47 -11.68 -1.69 -3.92
C VAL A 47 -12.40 -2.16 -5.18
N LEU A 48 -11.63 -2.51 -6.21
CA LEU A 48 -12.16 -2.96 -7.50
C LEU A 48 -12.17 -4.48 -7.59
N GLU A 49 -11.20 -5.14 -6.97
CA GLU A 49 -11.08 -6.59 -6.94
C GLU A 49 -10.43 -7.04 -5.63
N ILE A 50 -10.87 -8.17 -5.09
CA ILE A 50 -10.43 -8.72 -3.81
C ILE A 50 -9.87 -10.12 -4.05
N GLU A 51 -8.78 -10.45 -3.36
CA GLU A 51 -8.22 -11.78 -3.32
C GLU A 51 -7.84 -12.13 -1.87
N LYS A 52 -8.07 -13.39 -1.50
CA LYS A 52 -7.70 -13.89 -0.18
C LYS A 52 -6.19 -14.05 -0.08
N GLU A 53 -5.58 -13.33 0.84
CA GLU A 53 -4.13 -13.41 1.07
C GLU A 53 -3.79 -14.63 1.93
N HIS A 54 -2.90 -15.48 1.41
CA HIS A 54 -2.65 -16.82 1.96
C HIS A 54 -2.01 -16.80 3.35
N PHE A 55 -1.14 -15.84 3.66
CA PHE A 55 -0.40 -15.80 4.93
C PHE A 55 -1.27 -15.33 6.11
N SER A 56 -2.02 -14.25 5.91
CA SER A 56 -2.86 -13.61 6.91
C SER A 56 -4.27 -14.21 6.98
N GLY A 57 -4.75 -14.73 5.84
CA GLY A 57 -6.10 -15.23 5.64
C GLY A 57 -7.14 -14.13 5.41
N TYR A 58 -6.72 -12.86 5.28
CA TYR A 58 -7.60 -11.72 5.03
C TYR A 58 -7.94 -11.57 3.55
N ASP A 59 -9.12 -11.04 3.27
CA ASP A 59 -9.55 -10.63 1.94
C ASP A 59 -8.96 -9.24 1.66
N LEU A 60 -7.95 -9.18 0.79
CA LEU A 60 -7.21 -7.94 0.51
C LEU A 60 -7.44 -7.48 -0.93
N PRO A 61 -7.36 -6.16 -1.20
CA PRO A 61 -7.45 -5.66 -2.56
C PRO A 61 -6.38 -6.30 -3.45
N LEU A 62 -6.83 -6.95 -4.53
CA LEU A 62 -5.98 -7.31 -5.66
C LEU A 62 -5.83 -6.12 -6.60
N ARG A 63 -6.94 -5.40 -6.82
CA ARG A 63 -6.99 -4.16 -7.59
C ARG A 63 -7.77 -3.11 -6.83
N GLU A 64 -7.23 -1.90 -6.80
CA GLU A 64 -7.84 -0.78 -6.11
C GLU A 64 -7.55 0.53 -6.84
N LYS A 65 -8.42 1.51 -6.62
CA LYS A 65 -8.20 2.89 -7.05
C LYS A 65 -8.09 3.78 -5.83
N ILE A 66 -6.99 4.52 -5.73
CA ILE A 66 -6.73 5.46 -4.65
C ILE A 66 -6.82 6.89 -5.17
N TYR A 67 -7.25 7.79 -4.28
CA TYR A 67 -7.40 9.21 -4.55
C TYR A 67 -6.54 9.99 -3.55
N PHE A 68 -5.99 11.10 -4.03
CA PHE A 68 -5.13 12.00 -3.26
C PHE A 68 -5.83 13.34 -3.07
N GLU A 69 -5.47 14.09 -2.02
CA GLU A 69 -6.07 15.40 -1.71
C GLU A 69 -5.85 16.45 -2.81
N ASP A 70 -4.80 16.30 -3.61
CA ASP A 70 -4.41 17.21 -4.69
C ASP A 70 -5.14 16.96 -6.02
N GLY A 71 -6.16 16.09 -6.02
CA GLY A 71 -6.96 15.74 -7.19
C GLY A 71 -6.33 14.68 -8.10
N CYS A 72 -5.14 14.17 -7.76
CA CYS A 72 -4.58 13.00 -8.43
C CYS A 72 -5.34 11.72 -8.01
N SER A 73 -5.28 10.70 -8.85
CA SER A 73 -5.68 9.35 -8.50
C SER A 73 -4.68 8.34 -9.04
N ALA A 74 -4.66 7.14 -8.48
CA ALA A 74 -3.88 6.04 -9.03
C ALA A 74 -4.62 4.72 -8.94
N GLU A 75 -4.40 3.86 -9.91
CA GLU A 75 -4.83 2.46 -9.85
C GLU A 75 -3.63 1.60 -9.43
N ILE A 76 -3.84 0.72 -8.45
CA ILE A 76 -2.83 -0.21 -7.95
C ILE A 76 -3.32 -1.63 -8.23
N VAL A 77 -2.46 -2.44 -8.84
CA VAL A 77 -2.69 -3.87 -9.07
C VAL A 77 -1.61 -4.68 -8.38
N ARG A 78 -1.98 -5.38 -7.31
CA ARG A 78 -1.09 -6.30 -6.59
C ARG A 78 -0.76 -7.51 -7.47
N LYS A 79 0.49 -7.94 -7.49
CA LYS A 79 0.99 -9.05 -8.34
C LYS A 79 1.44 -10.24 -7.52
N GLN A 80 2.60 -10.13 -6.90
CA GLN A 80 3.27 -11.24 -6.23
C GLN A 80 3.63 -10.86 -4.81
N SER A 81 3.35 -11.73 -3.85
CA SER A 81 3.84 -11.56 -2.48
C SER A 81 5.36 -11.70 -2.42
N VAL A 82 6.02 -10.74 -1.79
CA VAL A 82 7.48 -10.70 -1.63
C VAL A 82 7.88 -11.18 -0.24
N GLY A 83 7.05 -10.91 0.76
CA GLY A 83 7.30 -11.32 2.13
C GLY A 83 6.18 -10.89 3.06
N SER A 84 6.03 -11.61 4.17
CA SER A 84 5.02 -11.31 5.18
C SER A 84 5.59 -11.55 6.57
N ILE A 85 5.26 -10.67 7.51
CA ILE A 85 5.75 -10.71 8.89
C ILE A 85 4.55 -10.68 9.83
N ASN A 86 4.52 -11.61 10.79
CA ASN A 86 3.63 -11.53 11.94
C ASN A 86 4.27 -10.62 12.99
N VAL A 87 3.71 -9.42 13.18
CA VAL A 87 4.28 -8.38 14.05
C VAL A 87 4.35 -8.85 15.51
N LEU A 88 3.50 -9.81 15.93
CA LEU A 88 3.49 -10.34 17.30
C LEU A 88 4.41 -11.54 17.50
N SER A 89 5.13 -12.01 16.47
CA SER A 89 5.95 -13.23 16.52
C SER A 89 7.02 -13.19 17.62
N ASN A 90 7.64 -12.02 17.84
CA ASN A 90 8.75 -11.84 18.78
C ASN A 90 8.33 -11.21 20.13
N ILE A 91 7.04 -11.10 20.40
CA ILE A 91 6.49 -10.49 21.62
C ILE A 91 6.11 -11.59 22.63
N SER A 92 6.29 -11.31 23.93
CA SER A 92 5.92 -12.23 25.02
C SER A 92 4.46 -12.66 24.94
N SER A 93 4.16 -13.89 25.39
CA SER A 93 2.80 -14.46 25.33
C SER A 93 1.76 -13.59 26.04
N VAL A 94 2.12 -13.00 27.18
CA VAL A 94 1.26 -12.11 27.96
C VAL A 94 0.96 -10.81 27.20
N LEU A 95 1.99 -10.13 26.69
CA LEU A 95 1.77 -8.89 25.93
C LEU A 95 1.03 -9.15 24.61
N ARG A 96 1.32 -10.26 23.93
CA ARG A 96 0.58 -10.73 22.75
C ARG A 96 -0.91 -10.94 23.08
N PHE A 97 -1.25 -11.49 24.24
CA PHE A 97 -2.63 -11.67 24.67
C PHE A 97 -3.34 -10.31 24.78
N PHE A 98 -2.75 -9.33 25.48
CA PHE A 98 -3.33 -7.99 25.59
C PHE A 98 -3.48 -7.29 24.25
N ILE A 99 -2.48 -7.35 23.37
CA ILE A 99 -2.56 -6.74 22.03
C ILE A 99 -3.69 -7.36 21.20
N ARG A 100 -3.88 -8.69 21.30
CA ARG A 100 -4.95 -9.40 20.59
C ARG A 100 -6.37 -9.04 21.05
N LEU A 101 -6.54 -8.49 22.26
CA LEU A 101 -7.85 -8.00 22.72
C LEU A 101 -8.31 -6.78 21.92
N PHE A 102 -7.38 -5.99 21.38
CA PHE A 102 -7.66 -4.77 20.64
C PHE A 102 -7.40 -4.91 19.12
N PHE A 103 -6.50 -5.80 18.73
CA PHE A 103 -6.06 -5.95 17.34
C PHE A 103 -6.06 -7.42 16.88
N ALA A 104 -6.92 -7.76 15.93
CA ALA A 104 -6.93 -8.99 15.17
C ALA A 104 -5.69 -9.01 14.26
N LYS A 105 -4.80 -9.95 14.59
CA LYS A 105 -3.64 -10.42 13.81
C LYS A 105 -2.89 -9.31 13.03
N PRO A 106 -2.04 -8.50 13.69
CA PRO A 106 -1.29 -7.47 13.00
C PRO A 106 -0.21 -8.09 12.13
N TYR A 107 -0.39 -7.98 10.82
CA TYR A 107 0.53 -8.47 9.82
C TYR A 107 1.11 -7.31 9.02
N GLN A 108 2.38 -7.43 8.68
CA GLN A 108 3.00 -6.61 7.65
C GLN A 108 3.15 -7.45 6.39
N ILE A 109 2.55 -7.02 5.30
CA ILE A 109 2.58 -7.74 4.02
C ILE A 109 3.28 -6.87 3.00
N TYR A 110 4.22 -7.46 2.27
CA TYR A 110 4.95 -6.85 1.18
C TYR A 110 4.62 -7.58 -0.12
N SER A 111 4.28 -6.84 -1.15
CA SER A 111 3.98 -7.38 -2.48
C SER A 111 4.59 -6.49 -3.56
N LEU A 112 4.93 -7.10 -4.68
CA LEU A 112 5.11 -6.37 -5.93
C LEU A 112 3.73 -5.94 -6.42
N ALA A 113 3.67 -4.75 -6.98
CA ALA A 113 2.47 -4.22 -7.57
C ALA A 113 2.80 -3.31 -8.75
N ASP A 114 1.78 -3.04 -9.53
CA ASP A 114 1.76 -2.09 -10.62
C ASP A 114 1.00 -0.84 -10.16
N LEU A 115 1.48 0.36 -10.52
CA LEU A 115 0.85 1.65 -10.23
C LEU A 115 0.61 2.40 -11.55
N ASN A 116 -0.62 2.84 -11.78
CA ASN A 116 -0.97 3.73 -12.88
C ASN A 116 -1.44 5.08 -12.30
N LEU A 117 -0.62 6.13 -12.44
CA LEU A 117 -0.87 7.45 -11.86
C LEU A 117 -1.58 8.38 -12.86
N GLN A 118 -2.66 9.01 -12.41
CA GLN A 118 -3.46 9.94 -13.18
C GLN A 118 -3.57 11.26 -12.43
N CYS A 119 -2.83 12.27 -12.89
CA CYS A 119 -2.83 13.62 -12.33
C CYS A 119 -3.26 14.65 -13.38
N PRO A 120 -4.57 14.90 -13.57
CA PRO A 120 -5.03 15.88 -14.54
C PRO A 120 -4.47 17.28 -14.20
N GLY A 121 -3.84 17.93 -15.19
CA GLY A 121 -3.32 19.30 -15.03
C GLY A 121 -1.91 19.42 -14.42
N LYS A 122 -1.26 18.33 -14.01
CA LYS A 122 0.16 18.34 -13.61
C LYS A 122 1.04 17.83 -14.75
N ASN A 123 2.07 18.61 -15.09
CA ASN A 123 3.13 18.17 -16.00
C ASN A 123 4.02 17.16 -15.26
N LEU A 124 3.66 15.88 -15.34
CA LEU A 124 4.53 14.82 -14.89
C LEU A 124 5.65 14.58 -15.94
N PRO A 125 6.84 14.12 -15.54
CA PRO A 125 7.96 13.89 -16.47
C PRO A 125 7.60 12.92 -17.60
N PRO A 126 8.20 13.03 -18.80
CA PRO A 126 8.00 12.04 -19.87
C PRO A 126 8.29 10.61 -19.36
N GLY A 127 7.37 9.68 -19.62
CA GLY A 127 7.40 8.31 -19.08
C GLY A 127 6.57 8.11 -17.80
N SER A 128 5.99 9.17 -17.22
CA SER A 128 5.22 9.08 -15.99
C SER A 128 3.76 8.60 -16.14
N LEU A 129 3.31 8.48 -17.38
CA LEU A 129 1.97 7.97 -17.74
C LEU A 129 2.01 6.45 -17.97
N GLU A 130 3.18 5.83 -17.79
CA GLU A 130 3.37 4.40 -17.90
C GLU A 130 2.99 3.69 -16.59
N THR A 131 2.76 2.39 -16.68
CA THR A 131 2.58 1.54 -15.50
C THR A 131 3.93 1.36 -14.80
N PHE A 132 4.00 1.77 -13.53
CA PHE A 132 5.22 1.63 -12.73
C PHE A 132 5.17 0.38 -11.87
N ASN A 133 6.28 -0.34 -11.79
CA ASN A 133 6.40 -1.46 -10.88
C ASN A 133 7.00 -0.99 -9.54
N GLY A 134 6.59 -1.60 -8.45
CA GLY A 134 7.05 -1.17 -7.14
C GLY A 134 6.63 -2.07 -6.00
N ILE A 135 6.91 -1.58 -4.79
CA ILE A 135 6.63 -2.28 -3.55
C ILE A 135 5.37 -1.71 -2.92
N LEU A 136 4.42 -2.59 -2.71
CA LEU A 136 3.21 -2.37 -1.95
C LEU A 136 3.38 -2.98 -0.57
N SER A 137 3.25 -2.18 0.48
CA SER A 137 3.34 -2.62 1.86
C SER A 137 2.15 -2.15 2.68
N TYR A 138 1.62 -3.04 3.52
CA TYR A 138 0.53 -2.71 4.43
C TYR A 138 0.79 -3.24 5.82
N TYR A 139 0.42 -2.43 6.80
CA TYR A 139 0.12 -2.89 8.14
C TYR A 139 -1.37 -3.15 8.24
N LEU A 140 -1.72 -4.44 8.34
CA LEU A 140 -3.09 -4.87 8.54
C LEU A 140 -3.42 -4.76 10.02
N ILE A 141 -4.43 -3.96 10.36
CA ILE A 141 -4.94 -3.83 11.72
C ILE A 141 -6.46 -3.89 11.65
N ASN A 142 -7.05 -5.02 12.06
CA ASN A 142 -8.50 -5.24 11.92
C ASN A 142 -9.02 -4.87 10.52
N PRO A 143 -8.37 -5.34 9.43
CA PRO A 143 -8.81 -5.02 8.07
C PRO A 143 -10.20 -5.58 7.77
#